data_AF-A0A843EH55-F1
#
_entry.id   AF-A0A843EH55-F1
#
_cell.length_a   1.000
_cell.length_b   1.000
_cell.length_c   1.000
_cell.angle_alpha   90.00
_cell.angle_beta   90.00
_cell.angle_gamma   90.00
#
_symmetry.space_group_name_H-M   'P 1'
#
loop_
_entity.id
_entity.type
_entity.pdbx_description
1 polymer ?
#
loop_
_entity_poly.entity_id
_entity_poly.type
_entity_poly.pdbx_seq_one_letter_code
_entity_poly.pdbx_strand_id
1 'polypeptide(L)'
;MTKGILGLIACPMVDDNLVYSLKKDSEEKNIVIIDNENNTSIKSKLEKAGIPFSTVVWNDIISRNYTLDGNRYTILIYMVNLGLHAEPEKLKSTVEELATDMQPFVDAIGFYLGTCGN
;
A
#
# COMPACT_ATOMS: atom_id res chain seq x y z
N MET A 1 -2.02 8.59 -20.34
CA MET A 1 -2.57 7.93 -19.16
C MET A 1 -1.65 6.80 -18.79
N THR A 2 -1.15 6.86 -17.58
CA THR A 2 -0.39 5.79 -16.94
C THR A 2 -1.32 4.60 -16.75
N LYS A 3 -0.78 3.39 -16.89
CA LYS A 3 -1.50 2.13 -16.66
C LYS A 3 -0.57 1.14 -15.98
N GLY A 4 -1.15 0.18 -15.30
CA GLY A 4 -0.42 -0.82 -14.53
C GLY A 4 -0.66 -0.67 -13.04
N ILE A 5 -0.10 -1.62 -12.30
CA ILE A 5 -0.34 -1.81 -10.88
C ILE A 5 0.94 -1.51 -10.13
N LEU A 6 0.91 -0.45 -9.30
CA LEU A 6 1.94 -0.13 -8.34
C LEU A 6 1.59 -0.73 -6.99
N GLY A 7 2.35 -1.73 -6.54
CA GLY A 7 2.29 -2.24 -5.18
C GLY A 7 3.04 -1.31 -4.22
N LEU A 8 2.41 -0.89 -3.13
CA LEU A 8 3.02 -0.09 -2.09
C LEU A 8 3.04 -0.87 -0.78
N ILE A 9 4.22 -1.07 -0.23
CA ILE A 9 4.42 -1.56 1.13
C ILE A 9 4.72 -0.35 1.99
N ALA A 10 3.76 0.02 2.83
CA ALA A 10 3.76 1.28 3.58
C ALA A 10 3.61 1.05 5.08
N CYS A 11 4.12 1.98 5.89
CA CYS A 11 3.93 1.97 7.35
C CYS A 11 3.09 3.18 7.80
N PRO A 12 2.39 3.09 8.95
CA PRO A 12 1.62 4.22 9.49
C PRO A 12 2.44 5.48 9.79
N MET A 13 3.77 5.39 9.89
CA MET A 13 4.63 6.54 10.19
C MET A 13 4.67 7.58 9.06
N VAL A 14 4.51 7.15 7.81
CA VAL A 14 4.66 8.02 6.64
C VAL A 14 3.37 8.14 5.82
N ASP A 15 2.24 7.70 6.38
CA ASP A 15 0.95 7.75 5.71
C ASP A 15 0.49 9.19 5.38
N ASP A 16 0.85 10.20 6.18
CA ASP A 16 0.60 11.62 5.84
C ASP A 16 1.33 12.03 4.55
N ASN A 17 2.59 11.62 4.41
CA ASN A 17 3.40 11.90 3.20
C ASN A 17 2.86 11.12 1.99
N LEU A 18 2.41 9.88 2.20
CA LEU A 18 1.75 9.08 1.17
C LEU A 18 0.46 9.76 0.71
N VAL A 19 -0.42 10.15 1.63
CA VAL A 19 -1.69 10.84 1.31
C VAL A 19 -1.44 12.17 0.63
N TYR A 20 -0.45 12.96 1.08
CA TYR A 20 -0.05 14.19 0.41
C TYR A 20 0.35 13.94 -1.05
N SER A 21 1.17 12.92 -1.29
CA SER A 21 1.64 12.55 -2.63
C SER A 21 0.47 12.11 -3.53
N LEU A 22 -0.41 11.24 -3.02
CA LEU A 22 -1.60 10.77 -3.72
C LEU A 22 -2.56 11.90 -4.09
N LYS A 23 -2.70 12.91 -3.20
CA LYS A 23 -3.54 14.09 -3.39
C LYS A 23 -2.98 15.06 -4.44
N LYS A 24 -1.65 15.18 -4.52
CA LYS A 24 -0.97 16.15 -5.40
C LYS A 24 -0.70 15.61 -6.79
N ASP A 25 -0.61 14.30 -6.93
CA ASP A 25 -0.52 13.65 -8.23
C ASP A 25 -1.84 13.86 -9.00
N SER A 26 -1.75 14.50 -10.17
CA SER A 26 -2.89 14.78 -11.05
C SER A 26 -3.38 13.56 -11.85
N GLU A 27 -2.62 12.46 -11.88
CA GLU A 27 -3.01 11.26 -12.60
C GLU A 27 -4.25 10.62 -11.94
N GLU A 28 -5.22 10.24 -12.76
CA GLU A 28 -6.37 9.46 -12.29
C GLU A 28 -5.86 8.09 -11.83
N LYS A 29 -6.16 7.73 -10.59
CA LYS A 29 -5.62 6.54 -9.94
C LYS A 29 -6.72 5.79 -9.20
N ASN A 30 -6.70 4.48 -9.32
CA ASN A 30 -7.55 3.57 -8.56
C ASN A 30 -6.79 3.09 -7.32
N ILE A 31 -7.24 3.48 -6.13
CA ILE A 31 -6.57 3.10 -4.87
C ILE A 31 -7.29 1.89 -4.28
N VAL A 32 -6.52 0.85 -4.01
CA VAL A 32 -6.97 -0.40 -3.40
C VAL A 32 -6.13 -0.64 -2.15
N ILE A 33 -6.77 -0.82 -1.00
CA ILE A 33 -6.09 -1.07 0.28
C ILE A 33 -6.30 -2.53 0.67
N ILE A 34 -5.22 -3.22 1.04
CA ILE A 34 -5.32 -4.56 1.61
C ILE A 34 -5.90 -4.47 3.02
N ASP A 35 -6.95 -5.25 3.27
CA ASP A 35 -7.60 -5.27 4.57
C ASP A 35 -6.75 -6.03 5.59
N ASN A 36 -6.25 -5.31 6.60
CA ASN A 36 -5.50 -5.83 7.72
C ASN A 36 -5.65 -4.90 8.93
N GLU A 37 -5.11 -5.31 10.07
CA GLU A 37 -5.20 -4.58 11.34
C GLU A 37 -4.50 -3.20 11.34
N ASN A 38 -3.60 -2.94 10.39
CA ASN A 38 -2.72 -1.77 10.37
C ASN A 38 -3.23 -0.65 9.43
N ASN A 39 -4.37 -0.85 8.75
CA ASN A 39 -4.84 0.07 7.72
C ASN A 39 -5.78 1.19 8.19
N THR A 40 -6.17 1.19 9.46
CA THR A 40 -7.12 2.18 10.01
C THR A 40 -6.66 3.63 9.81
N SER A 41 -5.37 3.90 10.03
CA SER A 41 -4.82 5.27 9.91
C SER A 41 -4.89 5.79 8.47
N ILE A 42 -4.39 5.01 7.51
CA ILE A 42 -4.38 5.41 6.10
C ILE A 42 -5.80 5.59 5.55
N LYS A 43 -6.74 4.70 5.90
CA LYS A 43 -8.16 4.81 5.49
C LYS A 43 -8.75 6.13 5.98
N SER A 44 -8.62 6.43 7.27
CA SER A 44 -9.13 7.68 7.85
C SER A 44 -8.54 8.93 7.18
N LYS A 45 -7.25 8.90 6.82
CA LYS A 45 -6.58 10.04 6.18
C LYS A 45 -7.00 10.22 4.72
N LEU A 46 -7.19 9.13 3.97
CA LEU A 46 -7.73 9.17 2.61
C LEU A 46 -9.18 9.70 2.58
N GLU A 47 -10.02 9.25 3.52
CA GLU A 47 -11.40 9.76 3.69
C GLU A 47 -11.41 11.27 3.94
N LYS A 48 -10.61 11.75 4.91
CA LYS A 48 -10.47 13.18 5.22
C LYS A 48 -9.92 13.99 4.04
N ALA A 49 -9.09 13.37 3.21
CA ALA A 49 -8.54 14.02 2.02
C ALA A 49 -9.52 14.04 0.83
N GLY A 50 -10.66 13.34 0.92
CA GLY A 50 -11.62 13.19 -0.17
C GLY A 50 -11.12 12.29 -1.30
N ILE A 51 -10.18 11.38 -1.01
CA ILE A 51 -9.58 10.49 -2.00
C ILE A 51 -10.33 9.15 -1.98
N PRO A 52 -10.97 8.73 -3.09
CA PRO A 52 -11.69 7.47 -3.15
C PRO A 52 -10.72 6.29 -3.10
N PHE A 53 -11.09 5.26 -2.36
CA PHE A 53 -10.39 3.98 -2.32
C PHE A 53 -11.38 2.82 -2.16
N SER A 54 -10.92 1.63 -2.49
CA SER A 54 -11.60 0.37 -2.16
C SER A 54 -10.73 -0.46 -1.22
N THR A 55 -11.33 -1.46 -0.58
CA THR A 55 -10.64 -2.39 0.33
C THR A 55 -10.83 -3.81 -0.16
N VAL A 56 -9.81 -4.65 -0.04
CA VAL A 56 -9.83 -6.06 -0.45
C VAL A 56 -9.03 -6.91 0.52
N VAL A 57 -9.46 -8.15 0.77
CA VAL A 57 -8.68 -9.08 1.59
C VAL A 57 -7.56 -9.69 0.74
N TRP A 58 -6.36 -9.85 1.29
CA TRP A 58 -5.20 -10.38 0.56
C TRP A 58 -5.48 -11.74 -0.11
N ASN A 59 -6.21 -12.62 0.59
CA ASN A 59 -6.59 -13.93 0.07
C ASN A 59 -7.45 -13.86 -1.20
N ASP A 60 -8.25 -12.81 -1.39
CA ASP A 60 -9.07 -12.69 -2.60
C ASP A 60 -8.23 -12.37 -3.83
N ILE A 61 -7.11 -11.67 -3.66
CA ILE A 61 -6.14 -11.44 -4.73
C ILE A 61 -5.40 -12.72 -5.07
N ILE A 62 -4.87 -13.41 -4.04
CA ILE A 62 -4.12 -14.66 -4.24
C ILE A 62 -4.99 -15.73 -4.92
N SER A 63 -6.22 -15.88 -4.45
CA SER A 63 -7.18 -16.85 -5.00
C SER A 63 -7.80 -16.41 -6.33
N ARG A 64 -7.49 -15.20 -6.82
CA ARG A 64 -8.07 -14.58 -8.02
C ARG A 64 -9.60 -14.36 -7.96
N ASN A 65 -10.16 -14.32 -6.74
CA ASN A 65 -11.55 -13.89 -6.51
C ASN A 65 -11.72 -12.38 -6.71
N TYR A 66 -10.62 -11.62 -6.60
CA TYR A 66 -10.54 -10.21 -6.94
C TYR A 66 -9.39 -10.00 -7.93
N THR A 67 -9.65 -9.29 -9.02
CA THR A 67 -8.63 -8.97 -10.03
C THR A 67 -8.38 -7.47 -10.04
N LEU A 68 -7.11 -7.09 -9.93
CA LEU A 68 -6.68 -5.70 -10.05
C LEU A 68 -6.76 -5.26 -11.52
N ASP A 69 -7.29 -4.08 -11.76
CA ASP A 69 -7.42 -3.53 -13.11
C ASP A 69 -6.08 -2.94 -13.58
N GLY A 70 -5.30 -3.73 -14.33
CA GLY A 70 -4.04 -3.30 -14.93
C GLY A 70 -4.19 -2.38 -16.15
N ASN A 71 -5.41 -2.14 -16.65
CA ASN A 71 -5.65 -1.16 -17.72
C ASN A 71 -5.77 0.27 -17.18
N ARG A 72 -5.94 0.42 -15.86
CA ARG A 72 -5.90 1.69 -15.15
C ARG A 72 -4.61 1.82 -14.36
N TYR A 73 -4.26 3.02 -13.94
CA TYR A 73 -3.23 3.21 -12.95
C TYR A 73 -3.78 2.81 -11.58
N THR A 74 -3.46 1.60 -11.13
CA THR A 74 -3.93 1.05 -9.86
C THR A 74 -2.80 1.09 -8.84
N ILE A 75 -3.10 1.57 -7.62
CA ILE A 75 -2.18 1.57 -6.49
C ILE A 75 -2.72 0.61 -5.44
N LEU A 76 -2.00 -0.47 -5.20
CA LEU A 76 -2.31 -1.48 -4.20
C LEU A 76 -1.50 -1.23 -2.93
N ILE A 77 -2.13 -0.92 -1.81
CA ILE A 77 -1.45 -0.51 -0.58
C ILE A 77 -1.57 -1.61 0.48
N TYR A 78 -0.43 -2.13 0.94
CA TYR A 78 -0.32 -2.95 2.12
C TYR A 78 0.30 -2.16 3.27
N MET A 79 -0.39 -2.11 4.42
CA MET A 79 0.11 -1.43 5.62
C MET A 79 0.81 -2.42 6.56
N VAL A 80 2.11 -2.25 6.77
CA VAL A 80 2.88 -3.04 7.74
C VAL A 80 2.67 -2.55 9.16
N ASN A 81 2.94 -3.42 10.14
CA ASN A 81 2.84 -3.08 11.55
C ASN A 81 3.92 -2.05 11.95
N LEU A 82 3.49 -0.95 12.57
CA LEU A 82 4.36 0.12 13.05
C LEU A 82 5.42 -0.37 14.04
N GLY A 83 5.09 -1.40 14.85
CA GLY A 83 5.99 -1.97 15.85
C GLY A 83 7.22 -2.66 15.28
N LEU A 84 7.25 -2.97 13.97
CA LEU A 84 8.41 -3.56 13.32
C LEU A 84 9.62 -2.61 13.27
N HIS A 85 9.40 -1.30 13.41
CA HIS A 85 10.49 -0.32 13.39
C HIS A 85 11.45 -0.43 14.58
N ALA A 86 11.02 -1.06 15.69
CA ALA A 86 11.88 -1.32 16.84
C ALA A 86 12.87 -2.48 16.62
N GLU A 87 12.66 -3.27 15.56
CA GLU A 87 13.46 -4.46 15.24
C GLU A 87 13.85 -4.45 13.73
N PRO A 88 14.89 -3.71 13.32
CA PRO A 88 15.22 -3.50 11.90
C PRO A 88 15.38 -4.78 11.06
N GLU A 89 15.96 -5.84 11.63
CA GLU A 89 16.10 -7.13 10.95
C GLU A 89 14.75 -7.81 10.68
N LYS A 90 13.80 -7.67 11.61
CA LYS A 90 12.46 -8.21 11.47
C LYS A 90 11.61 -7.40 10.50
N LEU A 91 11.78 -6.08 10.48
CA LEU A 91 11.20 -5.23 9.45
C LEU A 91 11.73 -5.64 8.07
N LYS A 92 13.05 -5.82 7.94
CA LYS A 92 13.68 -6.25 6.69
C LYS A 92 13.09 -7.56 6.19
N SER A 93 13.09 -8.63 7.01
CA SER A 93 12.56 -9.93 6.57
C SER A 93 11.09 -9.85 6.20
N THR A 94 10.28 -9.12 6.99
CA THR A 94 8.85 -8.93 6.70
C THR A 94 8.62 -8.24 5.36
N VAL A 95 9.42 -7.20 5.06
CA VAL A 95 9.30 -6.45 3.82
C VAL A 95 9.76 -7.27 2.62
N GLU A 96 10.82 -8.08 2.76
CA GLU A 96 11.30 -9.01 1.73
C GLU A 96 10.28 -10.10 1.42
N GLU A 97 9.65 -10.69 2.45
CA GLU A 97 8.58 -11.68 2.31
C GLU A 97 7.35 -11.07 1.61
N LEU A 98 6.87 -9.92 2.07
CA LEU A 98 5.74 -9.23 1.46
C LEU A 98 6.00 -8.83 0.01
N ALA A 99 7.22 -8.37 -0.30
CA ALA A 99 7.59 -8.03 -1.67
C ALA A 99 7.56 -9.28 -2.58
N THR A 100 8.09 -10.40 -2.09
CA THR A 100 8.07 -11.68 -2.80
C THR A 100 6.64 -12.15 -3.08
N ASP A 101 5.76 -12.06 -2.08
CA ASP A 101 4.36 -12.46 -2.20
C ASP A 101 3.55 -11.51 -3.12
N MET A 102 3.88 -10.22 -3.14
CA MET A 102 3.17 -9.21 -3.92
C MET A 102 3.59 -9.17 -5.38
N GLN A 103 4.86 -9.47 -5.68
CA GLN A 103 5.46 -9.34 -7.00
C GLN A 103 4.69 -10.05 -8.14
N PRO A 104 4.04 -11.23 -7.95
CA PRO A 104 3.26 -11.86 -9.01
C PRO A 104 2.00 -11.08 -9.44
N PHE A 105 1.57 -10.08 -8.66
CA PHE A 105 0.30 -9.38 -8.84
C PHE A 105 0.45 -7.90 -9.25
N VAL A 106 1.69 -7.38 -9.30
CA VAL A 106 1.97 -5.97 -9.52
C VAL A 106 3.09 -5.78 -10.55
N ASP A 107 3.09 -4.64 -11.24
CA ASP A 107 4.12 -4.31 -12.24
C ASP A 107 5.37 -3.69 -11.61
N ALA A 108 5.22 -3.02 -10.47
CA ALA A 108 6.30 -2.40 -9.71
C ALA A 108 5.96 -2.38 -8.22
N ILE A 109 7.00 -2.33 -7.37
CA ILE A 109 6.88 -2.20 -5.91
C ILE A 109 7.55 -0.91 -5.45
N GLY A 110 6.84 -0.14 -4.63
CA GLY A 110 7.37 1.02 -3.90
C GLY A 110 7.33 0.80 -2.40
N PHE A 111 8.38 1.23 -1.71
CA PHE A 111 8.48 1.16 -0.25
C PHE A 111 8.25 2.54 0.36
N TYR A 112 7.21 2.65 1.19
CA TYR A 112 6.90 3.84 1.98
C TYR A 112 7.13 3.52 3.46
N LEU A 113 8.40 3.38 3.79
CA LEU A 113 8.87 2.98 5.12
C LEU A 113 9.68 4.13 5.72
N GLY A 114 9.45 4.41 6.99
CA GLY A 114 10.20 5.41 7.76
C GLY A 114 10.81 4.76 8.99
N THR A 115 11.99 5.22 9.39
CA THR A 115 12.60 4.81 10.66
C THR A 115 12.04 5.67 11.79
N CYS A 116 11.54 5.06 12.87
CA CYS A 116 11.19 5.81 14.08
C CYS A 116 12.46 6.27 14.80
N GLY A 117 12.86 7.54 14.61
CA GLY A 117 13.78 8.32 15.45
C GLY A 117 15.12 7.69 15.84
N ASN A 118 16.23 8.29 15.38
CA ASN A 118 17.51 8.23 16.09
C ASN A 118 17.74 9.55 16.81
#